data_AF-A0A963S2H6-F1
#
_entry.id   AF-A0A963S2H6-F1
#
_cell.length_a   1.000
_cell.length_b   1.000
_cell.length_c   1.000
_cell.angle_alpha   90.00
_cell.angle_beta   90.00
_cell.angle_gamma   90.00
#
_symmetry.space_group_name_H-M   'P 1'
#
loop_
_entity.id
_entity.type
_entity.pdbx_description
1 polymer ?
#
loop_
_entity_poly.entity_id
_entity_poly.type
_entity_poly.pdbx_seq_one_letter_code
_entity_poly.pdbx_strand_id
1 'polypeptide(L)'
;MVGKRTRGNAVCFASFLWHARVAQAGRETMLEISQDTYSRMSDVEEDKYIMRVVDFLRAQVPSLSSESPEAMYAQVRLLKEQAASHDLFSEQAVAVFALTAALLGLDFVDKFKGVRQILFRPNTEDRKAELLQAYTLNMLETLGRP
;
A
#
# COMPACT_ATOMS: atom_id res chain seq x y z
N MET A 1 -65.04 -70.22 -10.22
CA MET A 1 -65.05 -69.65 -11.58
C MET A 1 -63.97 -68.57 -11.62
N VAL A 2 -62.80 -68.85 -12.22
CA VAL A 2 -62.39 -68.39 -13.57
C VAL A 2 -62.40 -66.86 -13.63
N GLY A 3 -61.27 -66.13 -13.58
CA GLY A 3 -60.15 -66.15 -14.53
C GLY A 3 -60.24 -64.87 -15.38
N LYS A 4 -59.27 -63.95 -15.38
CA LYS A 4 -58.12 -63.83 -16.32
C LYS A 4 -57.36 -62.54 -15.90
N ARG A 5 -56.05 -62.52 -15.61
CA ARG A 5 -54.87 -62.50 -16.52
C ARG A 5 -55.09 -61.53 -17.70
N THR A 6 -54.22 -60.58 -18.03
CA THR A 6 -52.80 -60.73 -18.44
C THR A 6 -52.27 -59.33 -18.82
N ARG A 7 -51.02 -58.96 -18.50
CA ARG A 7 -49.86 -58.71 -19.41
C ARG A 7 -49.37 -57.27 -19.16
N GLY A 8 -48.09 -56.91 -19.14
CA GLY A 8 -46.82 -57.63 -19.30
C GLY A 8 -45.73 -56.77 -18.64
N ASN A 9 -44.77 -57.40 -17.94
CA ASN A 9 -43.42 -57.76 -18.43
C ASN A 9 -42.54 -56.53 -18.69
N ALA A 10 -41.52 -56.31 -17.85
CA ALA A 10 -40.12 -56.78 -18.02
C ALA A 10 -39.39 -55.85 -19.01
N VAL A 11 -38.17 -55.35 -18.77
CA VAL A 11 -36.86 -56.05 -18.68
C VAL A 11 -35.91 -55.03 -18.01
N CYS A 12 -35.17 -55.32 -16.93
CA CYS A 12 -33.89 -56.05 -16.84
C CYS A 12 -32.71 -55.44 -17.64
N PHE A 13 -31.58 -55.28 -16.92
CA PHE A 13 -30.18 -55.39 -17.35
C PHE A 13 -29.46 -54.25 -18.10
N ALA A 14 -28.47 -53.70 -17.39
CA ALA A 14 -27.06 -53.59 -17.75
C ALA A 14 -26.60 -52.69 -18.91
N SER A 15 -25.69 -51.76 -18.59
CA SER A 15 -24.42 -51.44 -19.28
C SER A 15 -23.85 -50.17 -18.62
N PHE A 16 -22.88 -50.23 -17.71
CA PHE A 16 -21.44 -50.40 -18.00
C PHE A 16 -20.96 -49.59 -19.22
N LEU A 17 -20.24 -48.51 -18.93
CA LEU A 17 -19.13 -47.93 -19.69
C LEU A 17 -19.28 -47.86 -21.22
N TRP A 18 -19.59 -46.68 -21.76
CA TRP A 18 -18.80 -46.01 -22.82
C TRP A 18 -19.47 -44.68 -23.19
N HIS A 19 -18.83 -43.55 -22.89
CA HIS A 19 -18.57 -42.42 -23.80
C HIS A 19 -17.99 -41.26 -22.99
N ALA A 20 -16.66 -41.25 -22.95
CA ALA A 20 -15.88 -40.06 -22.71
C ALA A 20 -16.29 -38.90 -23.65
N ARG A 21 -15.99 -37.67 -23.22
CA ARG A 21 -16.38 -36.33 -23.72
C ARG A 21 -17.64 -35.83 -23.01
N VAL A 22 -17.59 -34.85 -22.12
CA VAL A 22 -16.91 -33.55 -22.27
C VAL A 22 -16.36 -33.11 -20.91
N ALA A 23 -15.08 -33.37 -20.66
CA ALA A 23 -14.31 -32.69 -19.64
C ALA A 23 -13.57 -31.52 -20.32
N GLN A 24 -14.24 -30.37 -20.52
CA GLN A 24 -13.60 -29.07 -20.79
C GLN A 24 -14.66 -27.99 -21.00
N ALA A 25 -14.95 -27.22 -19.95
CA ALA A 25 -15.33 -25.81 -20.03
C ALA A 25 -15.52 -25.29 -18.60
N GLY A 26 -14.41 -24.89 -17.97
CA GLY A 26 -14.44 -24.39 -16.60
C GLY A 26 -13.03 -24.17 -16.05
N ARG A 27 -12.13 -23.60 -16.85
CA ARG A 27 -10.98 -22.90 -16.28
C ARG A 27 -11.35 -21.43 -16.25
N GLU A 28 -12.12 -21.05 -15.24
CA GLU A 28 -11.91 -19.74 -14.66
C GLU A 28 -10.47 -19.76 -14.16
N THR A 29 -9.58 -19.08 -14.88
CA THR A 29 -8.21 -18.86 -14.44
C THR A 29 -8.26 -17.90 -13.26
N MET A 30 -8.72 -18.38 -12.11
CA MET A 30 -8.48 -17.75 -10.83
C MET A 30 -6.97 -17.88 -10.60
N LEU A 31 -6.27 -16.77 -10.76
CA LEU A 31 -4.84 -16.67 -10.52
C LEU A 31 -4.64 -16.96 -9.03
N GLU A 32 -4.27 -18.19 -8.67
CA GLU A 32 -3.86 -18.57 -7.31
C GLU A 32 -2.50 -17.91 -7.04
N ILE A 33 -2.53 -16.62 -6.73
CA ILE A 33 -1.35 -15.91 -6.26
C ILE A 33 -1.11 -16.41 -4.84
N SER A 34 -0.02 -17.16 -4.65
CA SER A 34 0.38 -17.65 -3.34
C SER A 34 0.65 -16.47 -2.39
N GLN A 35 0.40 -16.65 -1.09
CA GLN A 35 0.64 -15.63 -0.08
C GLN A 35 2.11 -15.16 -0.06
N ASP A 36 3.04 -16.05 -0.40
CA ASP A 36 4.46 -15.73 -0.54
C ASP A 36 4.74 -14.82 -1.75
N THR A 37 3.98 -14.99 -2.84
CA THR A 37 4.06 -14.12 -4.03
C THR A 37 3.49 -12.73 -3.72
N TYR A 38 2.38 -12.65 -2.99
CA TYR A 38 1.82 -11.35 -2.54
C TYR A 38 2.80 -10.59 -1.64
N SER A 39 3.43 -11.28 -0.70
CA SER A 39 4.38 -10.66 0.24
C SER A 39 5.60 -10.09 -0.50
N ARG A 40 6.19 -10.87 -1.42
CA ARG A 40 7.31 -10.41 -2.25
C ARG A 40 6.96 -9.24 -3.17
N MET A 41 5.75 -9.22 -3.72
CA MET A 41 5.28 -8.10 -4.53
C MET A 41 5.10 -6.84 -3.68
N SER A 42 4.58 -7.00 -2.45
CA SER A 42 4.44 -5.90 -1.49
C SER A 42 5.79 -5.29 -1.12
N ASP A 43 6.80 -6.12 -0.84
CA ASP A 43 8.14 -5.65 -0.48
C ASP A 43 8.79 -4.85 -1.63
N VAL A 44 8.68 -5.35 -2.87
CA VAL A 44 9.24 -4.67 -4.05
C VAL A 44 8.55 -3.33 -4.31
N GLU A 45 7.23 -3.24 -4.11
CA GLU A 45 6.51 -1.96 -4.28
C GLU A 45 6.82 -0.98 -3.16
N GLU A 46 7.02 -1.47 -1.93
CA GLU A 46 7.48 -0.66 -0.81
C GLU A 46 8.88 -0.09 -1.05
N ASP A 47 9.81 -0.91 -1.56
CA ASP A 47 11.16 -0.47 -1.90
C ASP A 47 11.17 0.62 -2.97
N LYS A 48 10.40 0.43 -4.05
CA LYS A 48 10.25 1.44 -5.11
C LYS A 48 9.67 2.72 -4.56
N TYR A 49 8.69 2.62 -3.68
CA TYR A 49 8.06 3.76 -3.03
C TYR A 49 9.07 4.56 -2.18
N ILE A 50 9.84 3.89 -1.32
CA ILE A 50 10.85 4.55 -0.49
C ILE A 50 11.89 5.24 -1.37
N MET A 51 12.35 4.57 -2.44
CA MET A 51 13.31 5.14 -3.38
C MET A 51 12.77 6.40 -4.08
N ARG A 52 11.50 6.44 -4.48
CA ARG A 52 10.89 7.66 -5.06
C ARG A 52 10.91 8.83 -4.08
N VAL A 53 10.64 8.57 -2.80
CA VAL A 53 10.71 9.60 -1.76
C VAL A 53 12.15 10.05 -1.53
N VAL A 54 13.12 9.13 -1.52
CA VAL A 54 14.57 9.47 -1.44
C VAL A 54 14.99 10.37 -2.60
N ASP A 55 14.63 10.01 -3.83
CA ASP A 55 14.96 10.78 -5.03
C ASP A 55 14.32 12.18 -4.98
N PHE A 56 13.06 12.26 -4.54
CA PHE A 56 12.38 13.52 -4.30
C PHE A 56 13.13 14.40 -3.28
N LEU A 57 13.51 13.85 -2.12
CA LEU A 57 14.21 14.61 -1.08
C LEU A 57 15.56 15.13 -1.55
N ARG A 58 16.33 14.31 -2.28
CA ARG A 58 17.62 14.73 -2.85
C ARG A 58 17.48 15.83 -3.90
N ALA A 59 16.39 15.81 -4.67
CA ALA A 59 16.10 16.86 -5.64
C ALA A 59 15.69 18.18 -4.97
N GLN A 60 14.98 18.13 -3.84
CA GLN A 60 14.49 19.33 -3.15
C GLN A 60 15.50 19.91 -2.13
N VAL A 61 16.35 19.07 -1.54
CA VAL A 61 17.28 19.47 -0.47
C VAL A 61 18.71 19.10 -0.88
N PRO A 62 19.45 20.02 -1.53
CA PRO A 62 20.79 19.74 -2.06
C PRO A 62 21.79 19.25 -1.02
N SER A 63 21.63 19.61 0.25
CA SER A 63 22.51 19.16 1.33
C SER A 63 22.43 17.65 1.60
N LEU A 64 21.35 16.97 1.19
CA LEU A 64 21.18 15.51 1.32
C LEU A 64 21.81 14.72 0.17
N SER A 65 22.36 15.41 -0.85
CA SER A 65 22.97 14.75 -2.01
C SER A 65 24.26 14.00 -1.67
N SER A 66 24.93 14.36 -0.58
CA SER A 66 26.16 13.73 -0.09
C SER A 66 25.93 12.51 0.79
N GLU A 67 24.70 12.29 1.28
CA GLU A 67 24.37 11.13 2.09
C GLU A 67 24.34 9.84 1.27
N SER A 68 24.65 8.69 1.87
CA SER A 68 24.61 7.43 1.12
C SER A 68 23.16 7.05 0.80
N PRO A 69 22.90 6.40 -0.36
CA PRO A 69 21.56 5.93 -0.70
C PRO A 69 20.95 5.02 0.36
N GLU A 70 21.75 4.17 1.00
CA GLU A 70 21.32 3.22 2.03
C GLU A 70 20.91 3.93 3.33
N ALA A 71 21.65 4.97 3.73
CA ALA A 71 21.32 5.78 4.90
C ALA A 71 20.00 6.53 4.68
N MET A 72 19.86 7.17 3.51
CA MET A 72 18.64 7.87 3.12
C MET A 72 17.43 6.92 3.06
N TYR A 73 17.60 5.72 2.50
CA TYR A 73 16.56 4.71 2.47
C TYR A 73 16.10 4.34 3.89
N ALA A 74 17.03 4.04 4.79
CA ALA A 74 16.71 3.69 6.18
C ALA A 74 16.01 4.85 6.90
N GLN A 75 16.45 6.09 6.67
CA GLN A 75 15.84 7.28 7.27
C GLN A 75 14.42 7.51 6.75
N VAL A 76 14.19 7.42 5.44
CA VAL A 76 12.86 7.57 4.85
C VAL A 76 11.91 6.47 5.34
N ARG A 77 12.40 5.25 5.51
CA ARG A 77 11.60 4.15 6.10
C ARG A 77 11.15 4.48 7.54
N LEU A 78 12.05 4.99 8.38
CA LEU A 78 11.69 5.43 9.73
C LEU A 78 10.69 6.59 9.71
N LEU A 79 10.87 7.56 8.80
CA LEU A 79 9.96 8.69 8.65
C LEU A 79 8.58 8.26 8.16
N LYS A 80 8.49 7.25 7.30
CA LYS A 80 7.22 6.63 6.90
C LYS A 80 6.50 6.02 8.09
N GLU A 81 7.19 5.24 8.92
CA GLU A 81 6.62 4.64 10.14
C GLU A 81 6.13 5.71 11.12
N GLN A 82 6.90 6.80 11.29
CA GLN A 82 6.49 7.95 12.10
C GLN A 82 5.28 8.68 11.52
N ALA A 83 5.25 8.91 10.20
CA ALA A 83 4.13 9.54 9.52
C ALA A 83 2.84 8.72 9.69
N ALA A 84 2.94 7.38 9.61
CA ALA A 84 1.83 6.47 9.85
C ALA A 84 1.24 6.58 11.27
N SER A 85 2.07 6.88 12.28
CA SER A 85 1.58 7.15 13.65
C SER A 85 0.72 8.41 13.78
N HIS A 86 0.69 9.24 12.73
CA HIS A 86 -0.11 10.45 12.61
C HIS A 86 -1.19 10.36 11.52
N ASP A 87 -1.55 9.15 11.11
CA ASP A 87 -2.52 8.86 10.05
C ASP A 87 -2.14 9.42 8.66
N LEU A 88 -0.84 9.39 8.34
CA LEU A 88 -0.32 9.76 7.02
C LEU A 88 0.23 8.50 6.32
N PHE A 89 -0.40 8.09 5.22
CA PHE A 89 -0.12 6.82 4.53
C PHE A 89 0.18 6.97 3.04
N SER A 90 -0.40 7.99 2.40
CA SER A 90 -0.17 8.37 1.01
C SER A 90 1.26 8.81 0.77
N GLU A 91 1.71 8.60 -0.47
CA GLU A 91 3.06 8.97 -0.89
C GLU A 91 3.31 10.47 -0.75
N GLN A 92 2.32 11.30 -1.09
CA GLN A 92 2.42 12.74 -0.95
C GLN A 92 2.56 13.17 0.52
N ALA A 93 1.73 12.64 1.42
CA ALA A 93 1.78 13.04 2.82
C ALA A 93 3.10 12.63 3.49
N VAL A 94 3.60 11.42 3.20
CA VAL A 94 4.90 10.97 3.72
C VAL A 94 6.04 11.80 3.12
N ALA A 95 6.00 12.12 1.82
CA ALA A 95 7.02 12.97 1.21
C ALA A 95 7.05 14.38 1.86
N VAL A 96 5.89 14.97 2.14
CA VAL A 96 5.79 16.26 2.86
C VAL A 96 6.32 16.15 4.28
N PHE A 97 5.97 15.07 4.99
CA PHE A 97 6.46 14.82 6.35
C PHE A 97 7.99 14.68 6.37
N ALA A 98 8.54 13.86 5.46
CA ALA A 98 9.96 13.63 5.35
C ALA A 98 10.73 14.89 4.92
N LEU A 99 10.18 15.69 4.00
CA LEU A 99 10.75 16.97 3.61
C LEU A 99 10.76 17.96 4.78
N THR A 100 9.69 17.98 5.57
CA THR A 100 9.62 18.81 6.78
C THR A 100 10.68 18.40 7.80
N ALA A 101 10.86 17.09 8.00
CA ALA A 101 11.92 16.56 8.87
C ALA A 101 13.33 16.90 8.36
N ALA A 102 13.56 16.84 7.04
CA ALA A 102 14.83 17.21 6.43
C ALA A 102 15.17 18.70 6.63
N LEU A 103 14.16 19.57 6.55
CA LEU A 103 14.34 21.03 6.63
C LEU A 103 14.39 21.55 8.06
N LEU A 104 13.58 20.99 8.96
CA LEU A 104 13.41 21.48 10.34
C LEU A 104 14.12 20.60 11.38
N GLY A 105 14.67 19.46 10.98
CA GLY A 105 15.28 18.45 11.84
C GLY A 105 14.34 17.28 12.16
N LEU A 106 14.92 16.12 12.48
CA LEU A 106 14.17 14.88 12.74
C LEU A 106 13.21 14.98 13.95
N ASP A 107 13.49 15.88 14.89
CA ASP A 107 12.70 16.13 16.09
C ASP A 107 11.71 17.31 15.92
N PHE A 108 11.39 17.69 14.68
CA PHE A 108 10.52 18.83 14.39
C PHE A 108 9.14 18.72 15.04
N VAL A 109 8.59 17.50 15.16
CA VAL A 109 7.30 17.29 15.82
C VAL A 109 7.37 17.81 17.26
N ASP A 110 8.40 17.47 18.02
CA ASP A 110 8.50 17.92 19.40
C ASP A 110 8.90 19.40 19.52
N LYS A 111 9.83 19.87 18.66
CA LYS A 111 10.32 21.24 18.68
C LYS A 111 9.26 22.27 18.30
N PHE A 112 8.42 21.97 17.31
CA PHE A 112 7.48 22.94 16.74
C PHE A 112 6.04 22.68 17.18
N LYS A 113 5.53 23.50 18.10
CA LYS A 113 4.15 23.38 18.59
C LYS A 113 3.10 23.45 17.47
N GLY A 114 3.35 24.24 16.43
CA GLY A 114 2.45 24.36 15.28
C GLY A 114 2.30 23.05 14.51
N VAL A 115 3.40 22.31 14.32
CA VAL A 115 3.41 20.99 13.70
C VAL A 115 2.56 20.00 14.50
N ARG A 116 2.73 19.95 15.83
CA ARG A 116 1.88 19.09 16.69
C ARG A 116 0.42 19.42 16.54
N GLN A 117 0.07 20.70 16.55
CA GLN A 117 -1.33 21.10 16.36
C GLN A 117 -1.89 20.66 15.00
N ILE A 118 -1.06 20.57 13.96
CA ILE A 118 -1.50 20.07 12.65
C ILE A 118 -1.69 18.55 12.69
N LEU A 119 -0.69 17.81 13.18
CA LEU A 119 -0.66 16.35 13.16
C LEU A 119 -1.72 15.71 14.07
N PHE A 120 -1.95 16.26 15.26
CA PHE A 120 -2.87 15.71 16.25
C PHE A 120 -4.33 16.19 16.10
N ARG A 121 -4.60 17.12 15.16
CA ARG A 121 -5.98 17.51 14.86
C ARG A 121 -6.67 16.43 14.01
N PRO A 122 -7.98 16.22 14.19
CA PRO A 122 -8.77 15.27 13.40
C PRO A 122 -9.07 15.85 12.01
N ASN A 123 -8.02 16.05 11.22
CA ASN A 123 -8.09 16.45 9.82
C ASN A 123 -7.89 15.23 8.93
N THR A 124 -8.36 15.32 7.69
CA THR A 124 -8.01 14.35 6.65
C THR A 124 -6.51 14.38 6.39
N GLU A 125 -5.98 13.27 5.90
CA GLU A 125 -4.58 13.13 5.54
C GLU A 125 -4.10 14.25 4.60
N ASP A 126 -4.81 14.48 3.49
CA ASP A 126 -4.47 15.52 2.51
C ASP A 126 -4.39 16.89 3.18
N ARG A 127 -5.33 17.17 4.08
CA ARG A 127 -5.38 18.45 4.80
C ARG A 127 -4.21 18.59 5.77
N LYS A 128 -3.78 17.52 6.43
CA LYS A 128 -2.58 17.52 7.27
C LYS A 128 -1.33 17.80 6.42
N ALA A 129 -1.21 17.15 5.26
CA ALA A 129 -0.09 17.36 4.34
C ALA A 129 -0.03 18.81 3.84
N GLU A 130 -1.15 19.38 3.38
CA GLU A 130 -1.23 20.79 2.97
C GLU A 130 -0.79 21.75 4.09
N LEU A 131 -1.32 21.53 5.30
CA LEU A 131 -1.01 22.38 6.46
C LEU A 131 0.46 22.26 6.88
N LEU A 132 1.04 21.06 6.85
CA LEU A 132 2.47 20.84 7.11
C LEU A 132 3.32 21.56 6.07
N GLN A 133 3.02 21.40 4.79
CA GLN A 133 3.76 22.08 3.73
C GLN A 133 3.71 23.60 3.88
N ALA A 134 2.52 24.16 4.11
CA ALA A 134 2.34 25.59 4.33
C ALA A 134 3.10 26.08 5.58
N TYR A 135 3.08 25.30 6.66
CA TYR A 135 3.83 25.60 7.87
C TYR A 135 5.34 25.62 7.62
N THR A 136 5.87 24.61 6.92
CA THR A 136 7.28 24.49 6.59
C THR A 136 7.74 25.65 5.71
N LEU A 137 6.97 26.02 4.68
CA LEU A 137 7.27 27.17 3.83
C LEU A 137 7.30 28.48 4.63
N ASN A 138 6.30 28.72 5.47
CA ASN A 138 6.24 29.92 6.33
C ASN A 138 7.44 29.98 7.30
N MET A 139 7.84 28.85 7.89
CA MET A 139 9.03 28.78 8.73
C MET A 139 10.30 29.12 7.96
N LEU A 140 10.47 28.58 6.74
CA LEU A 140 11.62 28.91 5.90
C LEU A 140 11.64 30.39 5.49
N GLU A 141 10.49 30.98 5.16
CA GLU A 141 10.38 32.41 4.85
C GLU A 141 10.71 33.29 6.06
N THR A 142 10.28 32.87 7.25
CA THR A 142 10.52 33.60 8.50
C THR A 142 11.99 33.52 8.92
N LEU A 143 12.63 32.37 8.73
CA LEU A 143 14.05 32.15 9.04
C LEU A 143 14.99 32.69 7.95
N GLY A 144 14.52 32.76 6.71
CA GLY A 144 15.26 33.22 5.54
C GLY A 144 15.15 34.73 5.26
N ARG A 145 14.37 35.48 6.05
CA ARG A 145 14.46 36.95 6.06
C ARG A 145 15.68 37.37 6.89
N PRO A 146 16.72 37.99 6.26
CA PRO A 146 17.75 38.69 7.01
C PRO A 146 17.18 39.88 7.79
#